data_AF-A0A659SFT8-F1
#
_entry.id   AF-A0A659SFT8-F1
#
_cell.length_a   1.000
_cell.length_b   1.000
_cell.length_c   1.000
_cell.angle_alpha   90.00
_cell.angle_beta   90.00
_cell.angle_gamma   90.00
#
_symmetry.space_group_name_H-M   'P 1'
#
loop_
_entity.id
_entity.type
_entity.pdbx_description
1 polymer ?
#
loop_
_entity_poly.entity_id
_entity_poly.type
_entity_poly.pdbx_seq_one_letter_code
_entity_poly.pdbx_strand_id
1 'polypeptide(L)'
;TAIHRTSTDVYFTQYCADYVRLLVGALGNVASVLGNDTAQVEFTIAEGGTGDVTIDAAATGIVLSLLSTQEIVVQRYDTSLGAWTTIVNTAVGDFANLLTLTGSGVTLNLSGLGEGQYRVLTYNTSLLATGSYTSLDVDVHQTSAGIISGPTISTGNVMADDTAPTGTTVTAITNANGVSTPVGAGGVDIQGQYGTLHINQDGSYTYTLTKPTAGYGHKESFTYTITQNGVGSSAAQLVINLGPAPVPGSVIATDNNASLVFDTHVSYVNNGPSTQSGVTVLSVGLGNVLNANLLDDMTNPIIFNVEEGA
;
A
#
# COMPACT_ATOMS: atom_id res chain seq x y z
N THR A 1 -0.17 18.90 -28.43
CA THR A 1 0.45 19.59 -27.29
C THR A 1 0.93 18.54 -26.31
N ALA A 2 2.24 18.31 -26.23
CA ALA A 2 2.79 17.30 -25.32
C ALA A 2 2.66 17.82 -23.88
N ILE A 3 1.85 17.14 -23.07
CA ILE A 3 1.80 17.40 -21.62
C ILE A 3 3.07 16.81 -21.04
N HIS A 4 4.06 17.66 -20.78
CA HIS A 4 5.20 17.31 -19.95
C HIS A 4 4.67 17.15 -18.52
N ARG A 5 4.41 15.91 -18.08
CA ARG A 5 4.12 15.63 -16.67
C ARG A 5 5.46 15.79 -15.94
N THR A 6 5.66 16.91 -15.27
CA THR A 6 6.75 17.08 -14.32
C THR A 6 6.58 16.02 -13.24
N SER A 7 7.53 15.08 -13.18
CA SER A 7 7.71 14.17 -12.05
C SER A 7 8.12 15.05 -10.88
N THR A 8 7.18 15.41 -10.02
CA THR A 8 7.49 16.11 -8.78
C THR A 8 8.00 15.05 -7.83
N ASP A 9 9.27 15.12 -7.47
CA ASP A 9 9.83 14.22 -6.44
C ASP A 9 8.97 14.33 -5.17
N VAL A 10 8.64 13.18 -4.56
CA VAL A 10 7.84 13.14 -3.34
C VAL A 10 8.79 13.24 -2.16
N TYR A 11 8.76 14.39 -1.49
CA TYR A 11 9.49 14.66 -0.26
C TYR A 11 8.58 14.34 0.93
N PHE A 12 9.09 13.58 1.90
CA PHE A 12 8.38 13.31 3.14
C PHE A 12 8.94 14.21 4.25
N THR A 13 8.07 14.90 4.98
CA THR A 13 8.42 15.52 6.25
C THR A 13 8.14 14.52 7.36
N GLN A 14 9.16 14.17 8.15
CA GLN A 14 9.00 13.33 9.33
C GLN A 14 9.00 14.21 10.57
N TYR A 15 7.88 14.20 11.29
CA TYR A 15 7.73 14.83 12.60
C TYR A 15 7.86 13.76 13.68
N CYS A 16 8.86 13.89 14.53
CA CYS A 16 9.05 13.00 15.68
C CYS A 16 9.19 13.83 16.95
N ALA A 17 8.36 13.54 17.96
CA ALA A 17 8.34 14.24 19.24
C ALA A 17 8.29 13.22 20.40
N ASP A 18 9.01 13.50 21.48
CA ASP A 18 8.98 12.73 22.72
C ASP A 18 8.88 13.66 23.95
N TYR A 19 8.18 13.21 24.99
CA TYR A 19 7.90 13.97 26.22
C TYR A 19 8.13 13.10 27.47
N VAL A 20 9.05 13.50 28.34
CA VAL A 20 9.27 12.83 29.64
C VAL A 20 8.57 13.60 30.77
N ARG A 21 7.76 12.92 31.60
CA ARG A 21 7.08 13.49 32.78
C ARG A 21 7.67 12.96 34.09
N LEU A 22 8.02 13.87 35.00
CA LEU A 22 8.47 13.56 36.37
C LEU A 22 7.26 13.46 37.33
N LEU A 23 7.05 12.31 37.98
CA LEU A 23 6.14 12.17 39.11
C LEU A 23 6.94 12.02 40.40
N VAL A 24 7.10 13.10 41.17
CA VAL A 24 7.69 13.00 42.52
C VAL A 24 6.60 12.52 43.49
N GLY A 25 6.67 11.25 43.87
CA GLY A 25 5.93 10.66 44.97
C GLY A 25 6.85 10.41 46.17
N ALA A 26 6.44 10.94 47.33
CA ALA A 26 7.02 10.85 48.66
C ALA A 26 8.14 9.82 48.94
N LEU A 27 9.26 10.32 49.48
CA LEU A 27 10.17 9.69 50.45
C LEU A 27 10.59 8.23 50.18
N GLY A 28 11.72 8.03 49.51
CA GLY A 28 12.47 6.77 49.56
C GLY A 28 13.57 6.65 48.51
N ASN A 29 14.83 6.58 48.96
CA ASN A 29 16.06 6.32 48.19
C ASN A 29 16.43 7.35 47.09
N VAL A 30 17.32 8.27 47.49
CA VAL A 30 18.06 9.26 46.70
C VAL A 30 19.08 8.68 45.70
N ALA A 31 18.80 7.50 45.14
CA ALA A 31 19.56 6.91 44.03
C ALA A 31 18.67 6.53 42.82
N SER A 32 17.33 6.61 42.95
CA SER A 32 16.38 6.47 41.84
C SER A 32 15.59 7.76 41.54
N VAL A 33 15.96 8.87 42.19
CA VAL A 33 15.45 10.24 41.95
C VAL A 33 16.49 11.04 41.15
N LEU A 34 17.19 10.35 40.26
CA LEU A 34 17.85 10.92 39.09
C LEU A 34 17.25 10.15 37.92
N GLY A 35 16.01 10.49 37.60
CA GLY A 35 15.33 9.96 36.41
C GLY A 35 16.08 10.44 35.18
N ASN A 36 15.96 9.68 34.10
CA ASN A 36 16.49 10.02 32.78
C ASN A 36 15.94 11.37 32.28
N ASP A 37 16.56 12.49 32.62
CA ASP A 37 16.25 13.82 32.09
C ASP A 37 16.75 14.00 30.64
N THR A 38 16.59 12.94 29.84
CA THR A 38 17.04 12.84 28.46
C THR A 38 15.84 12.51 27.59
N ALA A 39 15.31 13.52 26.90
CA ALA A 39 14.39 13.26 25.80
C ALA A 39 15.21 12.78 24.59
N GLN A 40 14.75 11.71 23.94
CA GLN A 40 15.41 11.12 22.79
C GLN A 40 14.43 10.99 21.63
N VAL A 41 14.86 11.38 20.44
CA VAL A 41 14.11 11.17 19.20
C VAL A 41 15.00 10.45 18.21
N GLU A 42 14.48 9.42 17.55
CA GLU A 42 15.16 8.74 16.45
C GLU A 42 14.49 9.10 15.13
N PHE A 43 15.30 9.28 14.09
CA PHE A 43 14.82 9.54 12.74
C PHE A 43 15.72 8.86 11.71
N THR A 44 15.22 8.71 10.49
CA THR A 44 15.96 8.06 9.41
C THR A 44 15.93 8.89 8.15
N ILE A 45 17.08 9.01 7.49
CA ILE A 45 17.16 9.50 6.12
C ILE A 45 17.29 8.26 5.22
N ALA A 46 16.39 8.16 4.25
CA ALA A 46 16.34 7.03 3.33
C ALA A 46 17.66 6.89 2.56
N GLU A 47 17.97 5.65 2.16
CA GLU A 47 19.13 5.35 1.31
C GLU A 47 19.12 6.22 0.05
N GLY A 48 20.28 6.71 -0.38
CA GLY A 48 20.44 7.64 -1.49
C GLY A 48 19.89 9.05 -1.27
N GLY A 49 19.19 9.30 -0.15
CA GLY A 49 18.55 10.56 0.17
C GLY A 49 19.41 11.50 1.01
N THR A 50 19.03 12.78 1.01
CA THR A 50 19.56 13.81 1.92
C THR A 50 18.42 14.57 2.60
N GLY A 51 18.69 15.15 3.76
CA GLY A 51 17.72 15.97 4.48
C GLY A 51 18.36 17.05 5.35
N ASP A 52 17.61 18.12 5.55
CA ASP A 52 17.89 19.14 6.55
C ASP A 52 17.05 18.83 7.80
N VAL A 53 17.60 19.11 8.97
CA VAL A 53 17.00 18.75 10.25
C VAL A 53 16.97 19.98 11.15
N THR A 54 15.78 20.31 11.63
CA THR A 54 15.57 21.31 12.67
C THR A 54 15.27 20.59 13.97
N ILE A 55 16.03 20.91 15.01
CA ILE A 55 15.89 20.31 16.34
C ILE A 55 15.54 21.42 17.31
N ASP A 56 14.34 21.37 17.87
CA ASP A 56 13.89 22.28 18.90
C ASP A 56 13.87 21.56 20.25
N ALA A 57 14.78 21.95 21.14
CA ALA A 57 14.80 21.49 22.50
C ALA A 57 14.35 22.59 23.44
N ALA A 58 13.42 22.30 24.34
CA ALA A 58 12.96 23.25 25.35
C ALA A 58 13.09 22.65 26.75
N ALA A 59 13.43 23.50 27.71
CA ALA A 59 13.37 23.17 29.13
C ALA A 59 12.38 24.11 29.81
N THR A 60 11.37 23.55 30.47
CA THR A 60 10.38 24.32 31.23
C THR A 60 10.43 23.91 32.70
N GLY A 61 10.42 24.90 33.59
CA GLY A 61 10.55 24.71 35.03
C GLY A 61 10.56 26.05 35.79
N ILE A 62 10.55 25.99 37.12
CA ILE A 62 10.47 27.19 38.00
C ILE A 62 11.72 28.08 37.87
N VAL A 63 12.78 27.61 37.20
CA VAL A 63 14.06 28.30 37.08
C VAL A 63 14.38 28.57 35.61
N LEU A 64 14.41 29.84 35.20
CA LEU A 64 14.77 30.27 33.83
C LEU A 64 16.25 30.00 33.48
N SER A 65 17.10 29.71 34.47
CA SER A 65 18.53 29.37 34.26
C SER A 65 18.76 27.98 33.68
N LEU A 66 17.70 27.21 33.44
CA LEU A 66 17.82 25.88 32.84
C LEU A 66 18.22 25.98 31.36
N LEU A 67 17.80 27.01 30.63
CA LEU A 67 18.15 27.15 29.20
C LEU A 67 19.64 27.32 28.94
N SER A 68 20.41 27.89 29.88
CA SER A 68 21.86 28.08 29.70
C SER A 68 22.69 26.80 29.88
N THR A 69 22.05 25.69 30.24
CA THR A 69 22.70 24.39 30.51
C THR A 69 22.08 23.26 29.70
N GLN A 70 21.22 23.60 28.73
CA GLN A 70 20.62 22.67 27.79
C GLN A 70 21.65 22.29 26.72
N GLU A 71 21.88 20.99 26.55
CA GLU A 71 22.80 20.45 25.56
C GLU A 71 22.05 19.48 24.63
N ILE A 72 22.43 19.48 23.36
CA ILE A 72 21.93 18.57 22.33
C ILE A 72 23.09 17.73 21.81
N VAL A 73 22.83 16.43 21.67
CA VAL A 73 23.74 15.48 21.04
C VAL A 73 23.02 14.82 19.89
N VAL A 74 23.64 14.84 18.70
CA VAL A 74 23.16 14.11 17.53
C VAL A 74 24.13 12.99 17.23
N GLN A 75 23.60 11.78 17.08
CA GLN A 75 24.39 10.59 16.79
C GLN A 75 23.86 9.90 15.55
N ARG A 76 24.79 9.30 14.79
CA ARG A 76 24.50 8.45 13.63
C ARG A 76 24.86 7.01 13.98
N TYR A 77 23.98 6.07 13.64
CA TYR A 77 24.25 4.65 13.84
C TYR A 77 25.30 4.19 12.84
N ASP A 78 26.40 3.64 13.35
CA ASP A 78 27.44 3.00 12.54
C ASP A 78 27.19 1.50 12.51
N THR A 79 26.75 1.00 11.35
CA THR A 79 26.43 -0.41 11.14
C THR A 79 27.65 -1.32 11.18
N SER A 80 28.85 -0.79 10.92
CA SER A 80 30.09 -1.57 10.98
C SER A 80 30.54 -1.82 12.42
N LEU A 81 30.24 -0.86 13.31
CA LEU A 81 30.55 -0.94 14.74
C LEU A 81 29.38 -1.46 15.58
N GLY A 82 28.18 -1.52 15.01
CA GLY A 82 26.95 -1.84 15.74
C GLY A 82 26.62 -0.82 16.84
N ALA A 83 27.10 0.41 16.70
CA ALA A 83 27.11 1.41 17.76
C ALA A 83 26.76 2.83 17.26
N TRP A 84 26.26 3.67 18.15
CA TRP A 84 25.98 5.07 17.88
C TRP A 84 27.25 5.91 17.97
N THR A 85 27.51 6.71 16.93
CA THR A 85 28.65 7.62 16.84
C THR A 85 28.17 9.06 16.90
N THR A 86 28.81 9.90 17.72
CA THR A 86 28.43 11.30 17.85
C THR A 86 28.92 12.11 16.66
N ILE A 87 28.00 12.81 16.00
CA ILE A 87 28.30 13.70 14.88
C ILE A 87 28.15 15.18 15.26
N VAL A 88 27.34 15.48 16.27
CA VAL A 88 27.18 16.82 16.84
C VAL A 88 27.10 16.70 18.36
N ASN A 89 27.84 17.53 19.08
CA ASN A 89 27.72 17.69 20.52
C ASN A 89 27.89 19.16 20.88
N THR A 90 26.80 19.79 21.32
CA THR A 90 26.75 21.23 21.56
C THR A 90 27.42 21.64 22.87
N ALA A 91 27.80 20.68 23.72
CA ALA A 91 28.66 20.90 24.87
C ALA A 91 30.11 21.25 24.48
N VAL A 92 30.49 20.92 23.24
CA VAL A 92 31.81 21.22 22.68
C VAL A 92 31.74 22.55 21.92
N GLY A 93 32.68 23.45 22.21
CA GLY A 93 32.64 24.84 21.71
C GLY A 93 32.53 24.99 20.18
N ASP A 94 33.00 24.02 19.41
CA ASP A 94 32.91 24.02 17.94
C ASP A 94 31.47 23.95 17.42
N PHE A 95 30.54 23.36 18.20
CA PHE A 95 29.13 23.20 17.82
C PHE A 95 28.17 24.13 18.57
N ALA A 96 28.66 24.85 19.60
CA ALA A 96 27.86 25.80 20.36
C ALA A 96 27.31 26.93 19.48
N ASN A 97 28.02 27.30 18.41
CA ASN A 97 27.61 28.34 17.47
C ASN A 97 26.46 27.94 16.54
N LEU A 98 26.08 26.66 16.48
CA LEU A 98 24.90 26.21 15.72
C LEU A 98 23.59 26.40 16.49
N LEU A 99 23.64 26.78 17.77
CA LEU A 99 22.45 27.00 18.59
C LEU A 99 21.89 28.40 18.37
N THR A 100 20.59 28.45 18.17
CA THR A 100 19.81 29.68 18.28
C THR A 100 19.01 29.64 19.58
N LEU A 101 19.13 30.68 20.41
CA LEU A 101 18.30 30.82 21.62
C LEU A 101 16.90 31.30 21.24
N THR A 102 15.88 30.56 21.68
CA THR A 102 14.49 30.98 21.56
C THR A 102 13.94 31.34 22.93
N GLY A 103 12.81 32.05 22.99
CA GLY A 103 12.24 32.51 24.27
C GLY A 103 11.88 31.41 25.26
N SER A 104 11.92 30.14 24.86
CA SER A 104 11.61 28.98 25.71
C SER A 104 12.53 27.77 25.48
N GLY A 105 13.58 27.88 24.67
CA GLY A 105 14.38 26.74 24.24
C GLY A 105 15.65 27.08 23.45
N VAL A 106 16.24 26.06 22.85
CA VAL A 106 17.36 26.12 21.90
C VAL A 106 16.96 25.41 20.61
N THR A 107 17.35 25.99 19.48
CA THR A 107 17.16 25.39 18.16
C THR A 107 18.53 25.05 17.56
N LEU A 108 18.68 23.83 17.06
CA LEU A 108 19.84 23.38 16.29
C LEU A 108 19.40 23.05 14.87
N ASN A 109 19.99 23.72 13.88
CA ASN A 109 19.75 23.45 12.47
C ASN A 109 20.95 22.70 11.87
N LEU A 110 20.68 21.55 11.24
CA LEU A 110 21.66 20.78 10.51
C LEU A 110 21.23 20.67 9.06
N SER A 111 22.16 20.84 8.12
CA SER A 111 21.87 20.74 6.70
C SER A 111 22.66 19.64 6.02
N GLY A 112 22.07 19.05 4.97
CA GLY A 112 22.73 18.07 4.12
C GLY A 112 23.12 16.77 4.83
N LEU A 113 22.34 16.32 5.82
CA LEU A 113 22.53 14.99 6.38
C LEU A 113 22.21 13.96 5.31
N GLY A 114 23.13 13.01 5.10
CA GLY A 114 22.94 11.90 4.16
C GLY A 114 22.18 10.73 4.79
N GLU A 115 21.98 9.68 3.99
CA GLU A 115 21.35 8.42 4.42
C GLU A 115 21.84 7.89 5.78
N GLY A 116 20.94 7.25 6.52
CA GLY A 116 21.26 6.55 7.75
C GLY A 116 20.24 6.72 8.85
N GLN A 117 20.52 6.04 9.97
CA GLN A 117 19.74 6.13 11.19
C GLN A 117 20.39 7.14 12.13
N TYR A 118 19.59 8.05 12.66
CA TYR A 118 20.03 9.12 13.53
C TYR A 118 19.23 9.10 14.82
N ARG A 119 19.86 9.56 15.89
CA ARG A 119 19.17 9.88 17.14
C ARG A 119 19.64 11.21 17.68
N VAL A 120 18.71 11.92 18.27
CA VAL A 120 18.92 13.18 18.96
C VAL A 120 18.63 12.95 20.43
N LEU A 121 19.53 13.42 21.29
CA LEU A 121 19.38 13.42 22.73
C LEU A 121 19.48 14.85 23.20
N THR A 122 18.62 15.25 24.12
CA THR A 122 18.72 16.55 24.78
C THR A 122 18.70 16.36 26.28
N TYR A 123 19.62 17.00 26.98
CA TYR A 123 19.72 16.91 28.44
C TYR A 123 20.20 18.22 29.03
N ASN A 124 19.99 18.36 30.34
CA ASN A 124 20.36 19.55 31.07
C ASN A 124 21.34 19.20 32.19
N THR A 125 22.50 19.83 32.21
CA THR A 125 23.57 19.50 33.17
C THR A 125 23.31 20.03 34.58
N SER A 126 22.28 20.86 34.77
CA SER A 126 21.95 21.55 36.03
C SER A 126 20.50 21.35 36.48
N LEU A 127 19.80 20.32 35.97
CA LEU A 127 18.41 20.06 36.31
C LEU A 127 18.29 19.49 37.73
N LEU A 128 18.21 20.40 38.71
CA LEU A 128 18.09 20.03 40.12
C LEU A 128 16.69 20.36 40.69
N ALA A 129 15.72 20.73 39.84
CA ALA A 129 14.43 21.26 40.26
C ALA A 129 13.27 20.29 39.99
N THR A 130 12.62 19.86 41.08
CA THR A 130 11.36 19.10 41.08
C THR A 130 10.31 19.76 40.17
N GLY A 131 9.82 19.01 39.17
CA GLY A 131 8.78 19.47 38.25
C GLY A 131 9.30 20.19 37.00
N SER A 132 10.58 20.06 36.67
CA SER A 132 11.13 20.51 35.39
C SER A 132 10.96 19.43 34.31
N TYR A 133 10.88 19.84 33.05
CA TYR A 133 10.72 18.94 31.90
C TYR A 133 11.59 19.43 30.73
N THR A 134 12.21 18.49 30.04
CA THR A 134 12.84 18.71 28.72
C THR A 134 11.92 18.15 27.63
N SER A 135 11.65 18.93 26.60
CA SER A 135 10.99 18.45 25.38
C SER A 135 11.95 18.51 24.20
N LEU A 136 11.76 17.58 23.27
CA LEU A 136 12.52 17.49 22.04
C LEU A 136 11.56 17.33 20.87
N ASP A 137 11.64 18.25 19.92
CA ASP A 137 10.93 18.20 18.64
C ASP A 137 11.97 18.16 17.52
N VAL A 138 11.83 17.21 16.61
CA VAL A 138 12.73 17.06 15.46
C VAL A 138 11.89 17.07 14.19
N ASP A 139 12.14 18.07 13.36
CA ASP A 139 11.59 18.22 12.02
C ASP A 139 12.66 17.83 10.99
N VAL A 140 12.38 16.79 10.21
CA VAL A 140 13.26 16.32 9.13
C VAL A 140 12.63 16.71 7.79
N HIS A 141 13.30 17.61 7.08
CA HIS A 141 12.94 18.03 5.74
C HIS A 141 13.84 17.35 4.70
N GLN A 142 13.31 16.38 3.95
CA GLN A 142 14.08 15.74 2.89
C GLN A 142 14.38 16.73 1.76
N THR A 143 15.66 16.84 1.40
CA THR A 143 16.17 17.71 0.34
C THR A 143 16.46 16.96 -0.96
N SER A 144 16.51 15.63 -0.91
CA SER A 144 16.51 14.76 -2.10
C SER A 144 15.68 13.50 -1.86
N ALA A 145 15.15 12.94 -2.94
CA ALA A 145 14.50 11.63 -2.90
C ALA A 145 15.51 10.53 -2.49
N GLY A 146 15.02 9.52 -1.78
CA GLY A 146 15.77 8.29 -1.56
C GLY A 146 15.80 7.40 -2.80
N ILE A 147 16.37 6.21 -2.65
CA ILE A 147 16.38 5.15 -3.64
C ILE A 147 15.62 3.93 -3.11
N ILE A 148 14.91 3.25 -4.01
CA ILE A 148 14.35 1.92 -3.74
C ILE A 148 15.51 0.90 -3.88
N SER A 149 16.04 0.43 -2.75
CA SER A 149 17.21 -0.46 -2.69
C SER A 149 16.88 -1.94 -2.38
N GLY A 150 15.64 -2.25 -2.02
CA GLY A 150 15.13 -3.61 -1.88
C GLY A 150 14.88 -4.28 -3.25
N PRO A 151 14.13 -5.39 -3.27
CA PRO A 151 13.81 -6.08 -4.52
C PRO A 151 13.15 -5.13 -5.54
N THR A 152 13.76 -4.99 -6.71
CA THR A 152 13.26 -4.19 -7.83
C THR A 152 12.26 -4.94 -8.70
N ILE A 153 12.06 -6.23 -8.42
CA ILE A 153 11.13 -7.11 -9.12
C ILE A 153 10.02 -7.51 -8.16
N SER A 154 8.78 -7.37 -8.61
CA SER A 154 7.59 -7.86 -7.92
C SER A 154 6.83 -8.81 -8.83
N THR A 155 6.40 -9.95 -8.29
CA THR A 155 5.67 -10.99 -9.04
C THR A 155 4.39 -11.33 -8.32
N GLY A 156 3.36 -11.69 -9.07
CA GLY A 156 2.10 -12.14 -8.50
C GLY A 156 1.15 -12.66 -9.58
N ASN A 157 -0.11 -12.83 -9.21
CA ASN A 157 -1.18 -13.11 -10.16
C ASN A 157 -2.39 -12.24 -9.82
N VAL A 158 -2.87 -11.44 -10.77
CA VAL A 158 -4.04 -10.54 -10.59
C VAL A 158 -5.35 -11.32 -10.49
N MET A 159 -5.40 -12.54 -11.02
CA MET A 159 -6.59 -13.39 -10.98
C MET A 159 -6.67 -14.22 -9.68
N ALA A 160 -5.72 -14.09 -8.76
CA ALA A 160 -5.60 -15.00 -7.61
C ALA A 160 -6.75 -14.87 -6.61
N ASP A 161 -7.29 -13.67 -6.45
CA ASP A 161 -8.42 -13.34 -5.59
C ASP A 161 -9.68 -12.91 -6.37
N ASP A 162 -9.66 -13.05 -7.69
CA ASP A 162 -10.80 -12.77 -8.56
C ASP A 162 -11.84 -13.87 -8.55
N THR A 163 -13.09 -13.48 -8.79
CA THR A 163 -14.20 -14.43 -8.96
C THR A 163 -14.68 -14.40 -10.41
N ALA A 164 -14.25 -15.39 -11.19
CA ALA A 164 -14.64 -15.53 -12.59
C ALA A 164 -14.85 -17.01 -12.97
N PRO A 165 -15.66 -17.31 -14.02
CA PRO A 165 -15.90 -18.69 -14.42
C PRO A 165 -14.70 -19.27 -15.17
N THR A 166 -14.63 -20.59 -15.27
CA THR A 166 -13.55 -21.31 -15.94
C THR A 166 -13.38 -20.87 -17.40
N GLY A 167 -12.14 -20.69 -17.84
CA GLY A 167 -11.81 -20.21 -19.18
C GLY A 167 -11.72 -18.68 -19.31
N THR A 168 -11.92 -17.95 -18.20
CA THR A 168 -11.63 -16.52 -18.14
C THR A 168 -10.12 -16.27 -18.22
N THR A 169 -9.72 -15.32 -19.05
CA THR A 169 -8.31 -14.91 -19.22
C THR A 169 -8.19 -13.40 -19.19
N VAL A 170 -7.01 -12.90 -18.85
CA VAL A 170 -6.66 -11.48 -19.05
C VAL A 170 -6.51 -11.24 -20.55
N THR A 171 -7.28 -10.32 -21.12
CA THR A 171 -7.32 -10.04 -22.56
C THR A 171 -6.79 -8.66 -22.92
N ALA A 172 -6.80 -7.72 -21.97
CA ALA A 172 -6.28 -6.39 -22.18
C ALA A 172 -5.71 -5.79 -20.89
N ILE A 173 -4.76 -4.89 -21.05
CA ILE A 173 -4.16 -4.12 -19.98
C ILE A 173 -4.10 -2.66 -20.42
N THR A 174 -4.57 -1.76 -19.56
CA THR A 174 -4.64 -0.34 -19.83
C THR A 174 -3.69 0.38 -18.87
N ASN A 175 -2.74 1.13 -19.42
CA ASN A 175 -1.79 1.89 -18.60
C ASN A 175 -2.42 3.18 -18.03
N ALA A 176 -1.69 3.86 -17.15
CA ALA A 176 -2.14 5.12 -16.53
C ALA A 176 -2.46 6.27 -17.52
N ASN A 177 -2.01 6.16 -18.79
CA ASN A 177 -2.32 7.13 -19.84
C ASN A 177 -3.61 6.77 -20.62
N GLY A 178 -4.30 5.68 -20.25
CA GLY A 178 -5.51 5.20 -20.91
C GLY A 178 -5.25 4.39 -22.19
N VAL A 179 -3.99 4.02 -22.48
CA VAL A 179 -3.66 3.20 -23.66
C VAL A 179 -3.90 1.74 -23.32
N SER A 180 -4.89 1.15 -23.99
CA SER A 180 -5.23 -0.27 -23.86
C SER A 180 -4.42 -1.10 -24.84
N THR A 181 -3.82 -2.18 -24.34
CA THR A 181 -3.00 -3.11 -25.12
C THR A 181 -3.53 -4.53 -24.94
N PRO A 182 -3.76 -5.29 -26.03
CA PRO A 182 -4.22 -6.67 -25.93
C PRO A 182 -3.13 -7.59 -25.37
N VAL A 183 -3.54 -8.59 -24.58
CA VAL A 183 -2.66 -9.62 -24.01
C VAL A 183 -2.74 -10.88 -24.86
N GLY A 184 -1.63 -11.24 -25.51
CA GLY A 184 -1.52 -12.42 -26.37
C GLY A 184 -1.02 -13.66 -25.61
N ALA A 185 -0.89 -14.78 -26.33
CA ALA A 185 -0.49 -16.08 -25.76
C ALA A 185 0.92 -16.12 -25.12
N GLY A 186 1.79 -15.15 -25.45
CA GLY A 186 3.11 -14.97 -24.82
C GLY A 186 3.18 -13.84 -23.79
N GLY A 187 2.02 -13.34 -23.36
CA GLY A 187 1.92 -12.14 -22.55
C GLY A 187 2.22 -10.85 -23.32
N VAL A 188 2.36 -9.76 -22.58
CA VAL A 188 2.70 -8.45 -23.13
C VAL A 188 3.49 -7.61 -22.11
N ASP A 189 4.44 -6.83 -22.61
CA ASP A 189 5.18 -5.84 -21.83
C ASP A 189 4.55 -4.46 -21.97
N ILE A 190 4.24 -3.83 -20.84
CA ILE A 190 3.69 -2.49 -20.75
C ILE A 190 4.70 -1.59 -20.06
N GLN A 191 5.14 -0.57 -20.79
CA GLN A 191 6.02 0.47 -20.24
C GLN A 191 5.21 1.38 -19.33
N GLY A 192 5.53 1.32 -18.04
CA GLY A 192 5.09 2.27 -17.03
C GLY A 192 5.96 3.54 -17.02
N GLN A 193 5.63 4.44 -16.11
CA GLN A 193 6.40 5.63 -15.80
C GLN A 193 7.71 5.28 -15.07
N TYR A 194 7.68 4.32 -14.13
CA TYR A 194 8.82 3.97 -13.27
C TYR A 194 9.41 2.58 -13.55
N GLY A 195 8.69 1.71 -14.26
CA GLY A 195 9.10 0.34 -14.54
C GLY A 195 8.36 -0.26 -15.73
N THR A 196 8.50 -1.57 -15.90
CA THR A 196 7.84 -2.35 -16.96
C THR A 196 7.03 -3.47 -16.32
N LEU A 197 5.76 -3.58 -16.71
CA LEU A 197 4.88 -4.69 -16.33
C LEU A 197 4.83 -5.71 -17.47
N HIS A 198 5.26 -6.94 -17.21
CA HIS A 198 4.95 -8.09 -18.02
C HIS A 198 3.71 -8.80 -17.45
N ILE A 199 2.69 -9.07 -18.27
CA ILE A 199 1.48 -9.78 -17.83
C ILE A 199 1.04 -10.84 -18.85
N ASN A 200 0.62 -11.99 -18.34
CA ASN A 200 0.15 -13.14 -19.13
C ASN A 200 -1.38 -13.29 -19.06
N GLN A 201 -1.93 -14.10 -19.98
CA GLN A 201 -3.37 -14.37 -20.04
C GLN A 201 -3.91 -15.13 -18.81
N ASP A 202 -3.05 -15.85 -18.10
CA ASP A 202 -3.38 -16.54 -16.84
C ASP A 202 -3.37 -15.62 -15.61
N GLY A 203 -3.12 -14.32 -15.81
CA GLY A 203 -3.04 -13.31 -14.77
C GLY A 203 -1.68 -13.22 -14.08
N SER A 204 -0.75 -14.15 -14.33
CA SER A 204 0.60 -14.05 -13.79
C SER A 204 1.30 -12.80 -14.35
N TYR A 205 1.98 -12.07 -13.48
CA TYR A 205 2.69 -10.86 -13.86
C TYR A 205 4.06 -10.74 -13.19
N THR A 206 4.93 -9.97 -13.83
CA THR A 206 6.20 -9.51 -13.27
C THR A 206 6.32 -8.02 -13.53
N TYR A 207 6.48 -7.24 -12.47
CA TYR A 207 6.85 -5.83 -12.56
C TYR A 207 8.34 -5.68 -12.30
N THR A 208 9.05 -5.01 -13.22
CA THR A 208 10.48 -4.68 -13.09
C THR A 208 10.64 -3.17 -12.98
N LEU A 209 11.09 -2.69 -11.83
CA LEU A 209 11.41 -1.29 -11.59
C LEU A 209 12.70 -0.91 -12.34
N THR A 210 12.63 0.16 -13.15
CA THR A 210 13.78 0.64 -13.94
C THR A 210 14.27 2.01 -13.51
N LYS A 211 13.45 2.78 -12.77
CA LYS A 211 13.77 4.13 -12.26
C LYS A 211 13.62 4.20 -10.74
N PRO A 212 14.55 3.61 -9.97
CA PRO A 212 14.37 3.43 -8.52
C PRO A 212 14.40 4.72 -7.69
N THR A 213 15.13 5.75 -8.12
CA THR A 213 15.13 7.06 -7.47
C THR A 213 13.86 7.84 -7.80
N ALA A 214 13.50 7.95 -9.08
CA ALA A 214 12.31 8.69 -9.50
C ALA A 214 11.00 8.02 -9.05
N GLY A 215 11.00 6.70 -8.87
CA GLY A 215 9.87 5.95 -8.35
C GLY A 215 9.69 6.04 -6.83
N TYR A 216 10.68 6.54 -6.08
CA TYR A 216 10.60 6.56 -4.62
C TYR A 216 9.40 7.38 -4.12
N GLY A 217 8.59 6.79 -3.24
CA GLY A 217 7.39 7.40 -2.67
C GLY A 217 6.16 7.43 -3.58
N HIS A 218 6.24 6.85 -4.79
CA HIS A 218 5.19 6.93 -5.80
C HIS A 218 4.37 5.64 -5.93
N LYS A 219 3.30 5.72 -6.71
CA LYS A 219 2.48 4.57 -7.11
C LYS A 219 2.29 4.55 -8.62
N GLU A 220 2.09 3.36 -9.16
CA GLU A 220 1.79 3.13 -10.57
C GLU A 220 0.63 2.15 -10.71
N SER A 221 -0.39 2.50 -11.48
CA SER A 221 -1.60 1.67 -11.63
C SER A 221 -1.77 1.19 -13.07
N PHE A 222 -2.18 -0.07 -13.21
CA PHE A 222 -2.55 -0.71 -14.46
C PHE A 222 -3.93 -1.33 -14.33
N THR A 223 -4.83 -1.03 -15.27
CA THR A 223 -6.18 -1.61 -15.29
C THR A 223 -6.18 -2.83 -16.19
N TYR A 224 -6.35 -4.02 -15.65
CA TYR A 224 -6.47 -5.24 -16.44
C TYR A 224 -7.94 -5.54 -16.72
N THR A 225 -8.20 -6.18 -17.87
CA THR A 225 -9.52 -6.61 -18.30
C THR A 225 -9.49 -8.12 -18.48
N ILE A 226 -10.43 -8.78 -17.82
CA ILE A 226 -10.65 -10.21 -17.89
C ILE A 226 -11.81 -10.47 -18.85
N THR A 227 -11.73 -11.54 -19.63
CA THR A 227 -12.80 -11.92 -20.54
C THR A 227 -12.95 -13.42 -20.58
N GLN A 228 -14.20 -13.89 -20.53
CA GLN A 228 -14.53 -15.30 -20.70
C GLN A 228 -14.92 -15.56 -22.15
N ASN A 229 -14.13 -16.38 -22.84
CA ASN A 229 -14.41 -16.90 -24.19
C ASN A 229 -14.85 -15.83 -25.21
N GLY A 230 -14.50 -14.55 -25.01
CA GLY A 230 -14.87 -13.43 -25.86
C GLY A 230 -16.29 -12.86 -25.67
N VAL A 231 -17.07 -13.34 -24.69
CA VAL A 231 -18.51 -13.01 -24.57
C VAL A 231 -18.81 -12.04 -23.41
N GLY A 232 -18.10 -12.14 -22.29
CA GLY A 232 -18.28 -11.27 -21.11
C GLY A 232 -16.95 -10.73 -20.59
N SER A 233 -16.90 -9.47 -20.16
CA SER A 233 -15.68 -8.84 -19.64
C SER A 233 -15.90 -8.06 -18.35
N SER A 234 -14.86 -8.00 -17.52
CA SER A 234 -14.79 -7.22 -16.28
C SER A 234 -13.39 -6.63 -16.14
N ALA A 235 -13.22 -5.59 -15.32
CA ALA A 235 -11.93 -4.91 -15.16
C ALA A 235 -11.65 -4.54 -13.71
N ALA A 236 -10.38 -4.63 -13.32
CA ALA A 236 -9.88 -4.24 -12.00
C ALA A 236 -8.46 -3.64 -12.14
N GLN A 237 -7.82 -3.30 -11.01
CA GLN A 237 -6.61 -2.48 -10.99
C GLN A 237 -5.50 -3.11 -10.16
N LEU A 238 -4.39 -3.40 -10.84
CA LEU A 238 -3.11 -3.68 -10.23
C LEU A 238 -2.39 -2.38 -9.88
N VAL A 239 -2.08 -2.18 -8.61
CA VAL A 239 -1.37 -1.01 -8.08
C VAL A 239 0.01 -1.42 -7.58
N ILE A 240 1.05 -0.81 -8.13
CA ILE A 240 2.45 -0.96 -7.73
C ILE A 240 2.81 0.20 -6.79
N ASN A 241 3.15 -0.11 -5.55
CA ASN A 241 3.64 0.85 -4.56
C ASN A 241 5.18 0.83 -4.57
N LEU A 242 5.79 2.00 -4.68
CA LEU A 242 7.22 2.19 -4.86
C LEU A 242 7.76 3.05 -3.72
N GLY A 243 8.40 2.46 -2.71
CA GLY A 243 8.85 3.18 -1.51
C GLY A 243 7.91 2.99 -0.31
N PRO A 244 8.07 3.78 0.77
CA PRO A 244 8.00 3.21 2.12
C PRO A 244 6.57 2.91 2.61
N ALA A 245 6.31 1.61 2.86
CA ALA A 245 5.40 1.06 3.87
C ALA A 245 5.79 -0.42 4.15
N PRO A 246 5.53 -0.99 5.35
CA PRO A 246 6.40 -0.99 6.54
C PRO A 246 7.83 -1.57 6.34
N VAL A 247 8.19 -2.05 5.14
CA VAL A 247 9.56 -2.45 4.80
C VAL A 247 10.20 -1.29 4.03
N PRO A 248 11.28 -0.68 4.54
CA PRO A 248 11.98 0.37 3.81
C PRO A 248 12.42 -0.14 2.42
N GLY A 249 12.06 0.59 1.36
CA GLY A 249 12.70 0.45 0.04
C GLY A 249 12.28 -0.76 -0.82
N SER A 250 11.07 -1.30 -0.70
CA SER A 250 10.62 -2.40 -1.58
C SER A 250 9.56 -1.98 -2.61
N VAL A 251 9.47 -2.74 -3.70
CA VAL A 251 8.33 -2.73 -4.63
C VAL A 251 7.26 -3.67 -4.08
N ILE A 252 6.04 -3.15 -3.85
CA ILE A 252 4.92 -3.97 -3.38
C ILE A 252 3.76 -3.79 -4.35
N ALA A 253 3.30 -4.90 -4.92
CA ALA A 253 2.13 -4.91 -5.77
C ALA A 253 0.90 -5.35 -4.97
N THR A 254 -0.19 -4.63 -5.16
CA THR A 254 -1.50 -4.90 -4.55
C THR A 254 -2.55 -4.83 -5.63
N ASP A 255 -3.46 -5.79 -5.64
CA ASP A 255 -4.57 -5.84 -6.58
C ASP A 255 -5.92 -5.65 -5.88
N ASN A 256 -6.93 -5.26 -6.65
CA ASN A 256 -8.33 -5.27 -6.27
C ASN A 256 -9.06 -6.40 -7.01
N ASN A 257 -10.23 -6.80 -6.53
CA ASN A 257 -10.98 -7.90 -7.13
C ASN A 257 -11.77 -7.49 -8.38
N ALA A 258 -11.62 -8.24 -9.46
CA ALA A 258 -12.61 -8.35 -10.53
C ALA A 258 -13.61 -9.47 -10.23
N SER A 259 -14.87 -9.22 -10.59
CA SER A 259 -15.91 -10.24 -10.59
C SER A 259 -16.58 -10.30 -11.96
N LEU A 260 -16.68 -11.50 -12.50
CA LEU A 260 -17.48 -11.81 -13.68
C LEU A 260 -18.40 -12.96 -13.30
N VAL A 261 -19.70 -12.72 -13.29
CA VAL A 261 -20.72 -13.74 -12.99
C VAL A 261 -21.73 -13.71 -14.11
N PHE A 262 -22.00 -14.87 -14.70
CA PHE A 262 -23.12 -15.00 -15.62
C PHE A 262 -24.42 -15.18 -14.84
N ASP A 263 -25.44 -14.41 -15.22
CA ASP A 263 -26.80 -14.64 -14.75
C ASP A 263 -27.39 -15.82 -15.52
N THR A 264 -27.56 -16.95 -14.87
CA THR A 264 -28.33 -18.07 -15.43
C THR A 264 -29.81 -17.75 -15.32
N HIS A 265 -30.32 -16.96 -16.26
CA HIS A 265 -31.76 -16.71 -16.34
C HIS A 265 -32.47 -17.95 -16.87
N VAL A 266 -33.01 -18.77 -15.96
CA VAL A 266 -33.85 -19.92 -16.34
C VAL A 266 -35.23 -19.42 -16.72
N SER A 267 -35.45 -19.23 -18.02
CA SER A 267 -36.79 -19.07 -18.59
C SER A 267 -37.41 -20.45 -18.81
N TYR A 268 -38.48 -20.77 -18.08
CA TYR A 268 -39.30 -21.95 -18.37
C TYR A 268 -40.64 -21.50 -18.97
N VAL A 269 -41.04 -22.15 -20.06
CA VAL A 269 -42.39 -22.00 -20.60
C VAL A 269 -43.26 -23.05 -19.93
N ASN A 270 -44.26 -22.62 -19.16
CA ASN A 270 -45.27 -23.52 -18.60
C ASN A 270 -46.41 -23.66 -19.62
N ASN A 271 -46.46 -24.79 -20.33
CA ASN A 271 -47.51 -25.09 -21.31
C ASN A 271 -48.86 -25.49 -20.68
N GLY A 272 -48.98 -25.45 -19.35
CA GLY A 272 -50.17 -25.88 -18.62
C GLY A 272 -50.35 -27.41 -18.60
N PRO A 273 -51.32 -27.92 -17.83
CA PRO A 273 -51.65 -29.34 -17.82
C PRO A 273 -52.23 -29.78 -19.18
N SER A 274 -51.78 -30.92 -19.69
CA SER A 274 -52.34 -31.52 -20.91
C SER A 274 -53.83 -31.84 -20.70
N THR A 275 -54.71 -31.31 -21.56
CA THR A 275 -56.15 -31.62 -21.54
C THR A 275 -56.46 -32.65 -22.62
N GLN A 276 -56.75 -33.89 -22.21
CA GLN A 276 -57.29 -34.89 -23.13
C GLN A 276 -58.81 -34.84 -23.08
N SER A 277 -59.46 -34.21 -24.06
CA SER A 277 -60.90 -34.44 -24.32
C SER A 277 -61.05 -35.76 -25.09
N GLY A 278 -61.01 -36.87 -24.37
CA GLY A 278 -61.34 -38.18 -24.92
C GLY A 278 -62.84 -38.43 -24.85
N VAL A 279 -63.46 -38.79 -25.98
CA VAL A 279 -64.79 -39.41 -25.99
C VAL A 279 -64.60 -40.91 -25.74
N THR A 280 -65.10 -41.43 -24.62
CA THR A 280 -65.19 -42.88 -24.41
C THR A 280 -66.31 -43.43 -25.29
N VAL A 281 -65.97 -44.07 -26.41
CA VAL A 281 -66.95 -44.77 -27.24
C VAL A 281 -67.32 -46.08 -26.53
N LEU A 282 -68.43 -46.09 -25.80
CA LEU A 282 -68.98 -47.32 -25.23
C LEU A 282 -69.62 -48.15 -26.36
N SER A 283 -68.80 -48.99 -26.99
CA SER A 283 -69.20 -50.16 -27.79
C SER A 283 -70.34 -49.94 -28.79
N VAL A 284 -70.00 -49.60 -30.04
CA VAL A 284 -70.87 -49.89 -31.20
C VAL A 284 -70.56 -51.30 -31.69
N GLY A 285 -71.47 -52.25 -31.47
CA GLY A 285 -71.30 -53.63 -31.91
C GLY A 285 -71.46 -53.75 -33.42
N LEU A 286 -70.35 -53.91 -34.16
CA LEU A 286 -70.35 -54.20 -35.61
C LEU A 286 -69.29 -55.23 -36.02
N GLY A 287 -69.27 -56.41 -35.38
CA GLY A 287 -68.65 -57.63 -35.92
C GLY A 287 -67.20 -57.53 -36.46
N ASN A 288 -66.79 -58.54 -37.24
CA ASN A 288 -65.38 -58.83 -37.59
C ASN A 288 -64.74 -57.92 -38.68
N VAL A 289 -65.17 -56.67 -38.87
CA VAL A 289 -64.71 -55.87 -40.04
C VAL A 289 -64.19 -54.46 -39.75
N LEU A 290 -64.04 -54.03 -38.49
CA LEU A 290 -63.40 -52.74 -38.23
C LEU A 290 -62.58 -52.77 -36.94
N ASN A 291 -61.25 -52.76 -37.10
CA ASN A 291 -60.33 -52.46 -36.01
C ASN A 291 -60.15 -50.95 -35.94
N ALA A 292 -60.94 -50.27 -35.10
CA ALA A 292 -60.73 -48.85 -34.83
C ALA A 292 -59.64 -48.72 -33.75
N ASN A 293 -58.38 -48.84 -34.16
CA ASN A 293 -57.24 -48.38 -33.36
C ASN A 293 -57.30 -46.85 -33.31
N LEU A 294 -58.06 -46.30 -32.36
CA LEU A 294 -58.10 -44.86 -32.08
C LEU A 294 -57.05 -44.43 -31.05
N LEU A 295 -56.13 -45.33 -30.67
CA LEU A 295 -55.13 -45.06 -29.62
C LEU A 295 -53.70 -44.93 -30.16
N ASP A 296 -53.48 -44.96 -31.47
CA ASP A 296 -52.13 -45.11 -32.01
C ASP A 296 -51.30 -43.81 -32.10
N ASP A 297 -51.78 -42.68 -31.55
CA ASP A 297 -51.09 -41.40 -31.75
C ASP A 297 -51.06 -40.46 -30.53
N MET A 298 -50.85 -41.01 -29.33
CA MET A 298 -50.51 -40.20 -28.15
C MET A 298 -49.00 -40.03 -28.01
N THR A 299 -48.38 -39.31 -28.94
CA THR A 299 -46.93 -39.01 -28.87
C THR A 299 -46.70 -37.50 -28.89
N ASN A 300 -46.92 -36.84 -27.75
CA ASN A 300 -46.42 -35.47 -27.52
C ASN A 300 -45.39 -35.51 -26.38
N PRO A 301 -44.12 -35.87 -26.66
CA PRO A 301 -43.07 -35.75 -25.66
C PRO A 301 -42.83 -34.26 -25.35
N ILE A 302 -42.60 -33.95 -24.08
CA ILE A 302 -42.09 -32.65 -23.67
C ILE A 302 -40.65 -32.55 -24.19
N ILE A 303 -40.40 -31.62 -25.11
CA ILE A 303 -39.07 -31.35 -25.65
C ILE A 303 -38.40 -30.32 -24.73
N PHE A 304 -37.30 -30.69 -24.10
CA PHE A 304 -36.42 -29.75 -23.41
C PHE A 304 -35.23 -29.44 -24.32
N ASN A 305 -35.08 -28.17 -24.72
CA ASN A 305 -33.82 -27.69 -25.25
C ASN A 305 -32.98 -27.19 -24.08
N VAL A 306 -31.81 -27.79 -23.89
CA VAL A 306 -30.76 -27.24 -23.03
C VAL A 306 -29.79 -26.57 -23.98
N GLU A 307 -29.72 -25.25 -23.96
CA GLU A 307 -28.58 -24.56 -24.59
C GLU A 307 -27.35 -24.82 -23.72
N GLU A 308 -26.29 -25.32 -24.35
CA GLU A 308 -25.02 -25.54 -23.67
C GLU A 308 -24.44 -24.18 -23.28
N GLY A 309 -24.10 -24.03 -22.00
CA GLY A 309 -23.80 -22.75 -21.37
C GLY A 309 -22.74 -21.93 -22.09
N ALA A 310 -23.04 -20.65 -22.30
CA ALA A 310 -22.08 -19.61 -22.65
C ALA A 310 -21.25 -19.20 -21.43
#